data_AF-A0A958GN46-F1
#
_entry.id   AF-A0A958GN46-F1
#
_cell.length_a   1.000
_cell.length_b   1.000
_cell.length_c   1.000
_cell.angle_alpha   90.00
_cell.angle_beta   90.00
_cell.angle_gamma   90.00
#
_symmetry.space_group_name_H-M   'P 1'
#
loop_
_entity.id
_entity.type
_entity.pdbx_description
1 polymer ?
#
loop_
_entity_poly.entity_id
_entity_poly.type
_entity_poly.pdbx_seq_one_letter_code
_entity_poly.pdbx_strand_id
1 'polypeptide(L)'
;FNIGSTGAVGTIEFEPGLCSDLKEVYDRLIPPSQEYGHERAWHDGNAHSHLQATTLGPSLTVPLRNGRLVLGTWQQIFHLECDIKPRDRTVLVTLIGE
;
A
#
# COMPACT_ATOMS: atom_id res chain seq x y z
N PHE A 1 7.86 3.30 5.86
CA PHE A 1 8.38 3.09 4.50
C PHE A 1 8.40 1.60 4.20
N ASN A 2 7.66 1.15 3.20
CA ASN A 2 7.67 -0.22 2.70
C ASN A 2 8.94 -0.47 1.86
N ILE A 3 9.72 -1.49 2.22
CA ILE A 3 10.83 -1.93 1.38
C ILE A 3 10.27 -2.83 0.27
N GLY A 4 10.41 -2.38 -0.99
CA GLY A 4 9.93 -3.09 -2.18
C GLY A 4 8.88 -2.30 -2.97
N SER A 5 8.55 -2.78 -4.16
CA SER A 5 7.72 -2.06 -5.14
C SER A 5 6.33 -2.65 -5.39
N THR A 6 5.91 -3.65 -4.60
CA THR A 6 4.57 -4.28 -4.66
C THR A 6 3.81 -4.16 -3.35
N GLY A 7 4.19 -3.21 -2.50
CA GLY A 7 3.45 -2.90 -1.28
C GLY A 7 3.43 -1.39 -1.01
N ALA A 8 2.44 -0.94 -0.27
CA ALA A 8 2.21 0.47 0.00
C ALA A 8 1.82 0.73 1.46
N VAL A 9 1.95 1.98 1.90
CA VAL A 9 1.59 2.42 3.26
C VAL A 9 0.72 3.67 3.17
N GLY A 10 -0.41 3.68 3.85
CA GLY A 10 -1.34 4.81 3.85
C GLY A 10 -2.18 4.90 5.12
N THR A 11 -3.22 5.72 5.08
CA THR A 11 -4.27 5.75 6.10
C THR A 11 -5.64 5.47 5.48
N ILE A 12 -6.49 4.81 6.25
CA ILE A 12 -7.89 4.52 5.88
C ILE A 12 -8.73 4.44 7.16
N GLU A 13 -10.05 4.55 7.02
CA GLU A 13 -10.95 4.05 8.05
C GLU A 13 -11.00 2.52 7.94
N PHE A 14 -10.50 1.82 8.96
CA PHE A 14 -10.31 0.37 8.91
C PHE A 14 -11.62 -0.39 9.20
N GLU A 15 -12.59 -0.20 8.31
CA GLU A 15 -13.91 -0.82 8.31
C GLU A 15 -13.96 -1.93 7.23
N PRO A 16 -14.52 -3.12 7.53
CA PRO A 16 -14.50 -4.26 6.60
C PRO A 16 -15.05 -4.00 5.19
N GLY A 17 -16.12 -3.22 5.05
CA GLY A 17 -16.68 -2.79 3.78
C GLY A 17 -15.69 -1.94 3.00
N LEU A 18 -15.14 -0.90 3.61
CA LEU A 18 -14.17 -0.02 2.97
C LEU A 18 -12.85 -0.73 2.61
N CYS A 19 -12.42 -1.73 3.39
CA CYS A 19 -11.30 -2.59 3.03
C CYS A 19 -11.58 -3.39 1.74
N SER A 20 -12.83 -3.85 1.56
CA SER A 20 -13.26 -4.56 0.36
C SER A 20 -13.37 -3.60 -0.83
N ASP A 21 -13.97 -2.42 -0.62
CA ASP A 21 -14.09 -1.37 -1.63
C ASP A 21 -12.72 -0.94 -2.18
N LEU A 22 -11.72 -0.78 -1.31
CA LEU A 22 -10.36 -0.41 -1.73
C LEU A 22 -9.80 -1.43 -2.72
N LYS A 23 -9.92 -2.72 -2.40
CA LYS A 23 -9.48 -3.81 -3.27
C LYS A 23 -10.22 -3.78 -4.60
N GLU A 24 -11.55 -3.69 -4.56
CA GLU A 24 -12.38 -3.70 -5.78
C GLU A 24 -12.11 -2.50 -6.68
N VAL A 25 -11.93 -1.31 -6.10
CA VAL A 25 -11.57 -0.10 -6.85
C VAL A 25 -10.21 -0.28 -7.53
N TYR A 26 -9.22 -0.84 -6.82
CA TYR A 26 -7.88 -1.07 -7.37
C TYR A 26 -7.90 -2.10 -8.49
N ASP A 27 -8.62 -3.21 -8.33
CA ASP A 27 -8.76 -4.24 -9.37
C ASP A 27 -9.56 -3.74 -10.57
N ARG A 28 -10.49 -2.79 -10.38
CA ARG A 28 -11.22 -2.17 -11.50
C ARG A 28 -10.35 -1.18 -12.27
N LEU A 29 -9.55 -0.38 -11.57
CA LEU A 29 -8.70 0.65 -12.18
C LEU A 29 -7.43 0.06 -12.80
N ILE A 30 -6.88 -0.98 -12.18
CA ILE A 30 -5.63 -1.65 -12.55
C ILE A 30 -5.86 -3.16 -12.52
N PRO A 31 -6.52 -3.73 -13.55
CA PRO A 31 -6.98 -5.12 -13.51
C PRO A 31 -5.85 -6.14 -13.54
N PRO A 32 -5.83 -7.13 -12.63
CA PRO A 32 -4.86 -8.23 -12.67
C PRO A 32 -4.91 -9.06 -13.95
N SER A 33 -6.06 -9.08 -14.62
CA SER A 33 -6.28 -9.82 -15.88
C SER A 33 -5.79 -9.09 -17.13
N GLN A 34 -5.38 -7.82 -17.02
CA GLN A 34 -4.89 -7.05 -18.16
C GLN A 34 -3.44 -7.42 -18.48
N GLU A 35 -3.10 -7.52 -19.76
CA GLU A 35 -1.72 -7.68 -20.20
C GLU A 35 -0.99 -6.33 -20.09
N TYR A 36 0.04 -6.28 -19.24
CA TYR A 36 0.89 -5.11 -19.06
C TYR A 36 2.27 -5.33 -19.67
N GLY A 37 2.95 -4.25 -20.06
CA GLY A 37 4.27 -4.32 -20.69
C GLY A 37 5.36 -4.97 -19.82
N HIS A 38 5.23 -4.94 -18.50
CA HIS A 38 6.14 -5.61 -17.56
C HIS A 38 6.24 -7.11 -17.79
N GLU A 39 5.13 -7.75 -18.19
CA GLU A 39 5.10 -9.19 -18.47
C GLU A 39 6.03 -9.59 -19.60
N ARG A 40 6.32 -8.68 -20.55
CA ARG A 40 7.24 -8.96 -21.67
C ARG A 40 8.69 -9.18 -21.23
N ALA A 41 9.06 -8.69 -20.05
CA ALA A 41 10.42 -8.79 -19.53
C ALA A 41 10.56 -9.92 -18.50
N TRP A 42 9.55 -10.11 -17.64
CA TRP A 42 9.69 -10.95 -16.45
C TRP A 42 8.71 -12.13 -16.38
N HIS A 43 7.57 -12.06 -17.08
CA HIS A 43 6.53 -13.09 -17.08
C HIS A 43 6.14 -13.58 -15.67
N ASP A 44 6.13 -12.68 -14.69
CA ASP A 44 5.91 -12.99 -13.27
C ASP A 44 4.51 -12.57 -12.76
N GLY A 45 3.66 -12.00 -13.62
CA GLY A 45 2.23 -11.78 -13.37
C GLY A 45 1.88 -10.64 -12.41
N ASN A 46 2.87 -9.87 -11.94
CA ASN A 46 2.69 -8.88 -10.87
C ASN A 46 2.76 -7.42 -11.36
N ALA A 47 2.62 -7.20 -12.67
CA ALA A 47 2.63 -5.86 -13.23
C ALA A 47 1.58 -4.93 -12.58
N HIS A 48 0.36 -5.42 -12.37
CA HIS A 48 -0.70 -4.70 -11.67
C HIS A 48 -0.32 -4.38 -10.23
N SER A 49 0.37 -5.30 -9.53
CA SER A 49 0.84 -5.12 -8.16
C SER A 49 1.76 -3.90 -8.02
N HIS A 50 2.66 -3.70 -8.98
CA HIS A 50 3.55 -2.54 -9.03
C HIS A 50 2.79 -1.23 -9.25
N LEU A 51 1.82 -1.24 -10.17
CA LEU A 51 1.01 -0.06 -10.51
C LEU A 51 0.08 0.34 -9.35
N GLN A 52 -0.57 -0.64 -8.72
CA GLN A 52 -1.40 -0.46 -7.53
C GLN A 52 -0.57 0.11 -6.37
N ALA A 53 0.57 -0.49 -6.05
CA ALA A 53 1.46 -0.01 -4.99
C ALA A 53 1.98 1.41 -5.25
N THR A 54 2.32 1.72 -6.51
CA THR A 54 2.82 3.05 -6.92
C THR A 54 1.77 4.15 -6.77
N THR A 55 0.48 3.82 -6.91
CA THR A 55 -0.62 4.78 -6.81
C THR A 55 -0.76 5.36 -5.40
N LEU A 56 -0.53 4.55 -4.36
CA LEU A 56 -0.54 4.99 -2.96
C LEU A 56 0.86 5.43 -2.47
N GLY A 57 1.90 4.74 -2.94
CA GLY A 57 3.29 5.00 -2.58
C GLY A 57 3.78 4.23 -1.34
N PRO A 58 5.11 4.17 -1.15
CA PRO A 58 5.72 3.31 -0.13
C PRO A 58 5.72 3.91 1.27
N SER A 59 5.28 5.15 1.47
CA SER A 59 5.46 5.85 2.75
C SER A 59 4.37 6.86 3.06
N LEU A 60 4.14 7.00 4.37
CA LEU A 60 3.29 8.00 4.99
C LEU A 60 4.12 8.77 6.03
N THR A 61 3.93 10.08 6.11
CA THR A 61 4.45 10.93 7.19
C THR A 61 3.31 11.32 8.13
N VAL A 62 3.47 11.08 9.43
CA VAL A 62 2.48 11.41 10.45
C VAL A 62 3.13 12.32 11.50
N PRO A 63 2.52 13.47 11.87
CA PRO A 63 3.06 14.32 12.93
C PRO A 63 3.06 13.60 14.28
N LEU A 64 4.05 13.91 15.12
CA LEU A 64 4.09 13.48 16.52
C LEU A 64 3.90 14.69 17.43
N ARG A 65 3.09 14.52 18.48
CA ARG A 65 2.91 15.52 19.55
C ARG A 65 2.87 14.81 20.89
N ASN A 66 3.73 15.23 21.83
CA ASN A 66 3.81 14.65 23.18
C ASN A 66 3.94 13.11 23.18
N GLY A 67 4.80 12.57 22.30
CA GLY A 67 5.03 11.13 22.16
C GLY A 67 3.87 10.33 21.54
N ARG A 68 2.85 11.00 20.97
CA ARG A 68 1.71 10.35 20.32
C ARG A 68 1.60 10.76 18.86
N LEU A 69 1.20 9.80 18.01
CA LEU A 69 0.84 10.07 16.63
C LEU A 69 -0.39 10.98 16.58
N VAL A 70 -0.33 12.02 15.76
CA VAL A 70 -1.47 12.91 15.50
C VAL A 70 -2.24 12.35 14.31
N LEU A 71 -3.29 11.59 14.62
CA LEU A 71 -4.21 10.98 13.66
C LEU A 71 -5.62 11.51 13.92
N GLY A 72 -6.43 11.65 12.87
CA GLY A 72 -7.87 11.87 12.99
C GLY A 72 -8.58 10.63 13.54
N THR A 73 -9.80 10.81 14.05
CA THR A 73 -10.62 9.73 14.66
C THR A 73 -10.72 8.48 13.80
N TRP A 74 -10.79 8.65 12.47
CA TRP A 74 -11.01 7.59 11.49
C TRP A 74 -9.75 7.26 10.68
N GLN A 75 -8.56 7.68 11.13
CA GLN A 75 -7.31 7.38 10.43
C GLN A 75 -6.58 6.24 11.13
N GLN A 76 -6.60 5.06 10.52
CA GLN A 76 -5.71 3.95 10.88
C GLN A 76 -4.60 3.84 9.83
N ILE A 77 -3.35 3.69 10.30
CA ILE A 77 -2.22 3.41 9.42
C ILE A 77 -2.33 1.95 8.99
N PHE A 78 -2.25 1.70 7.68
CA PHE A 78 -2.30 0.35 7.12
C PHE A 78 -1.14 0.09 6.17
N HIS A 79 -0.86 -1.19 5.95
CA HIS A 79 -0.01 -1.69 4.87
C HIS A 79 -0.89 -2.41 3.86
N LEU A 80 -0.67 -2.12 2.57
CA LEU A 80 -1.32 -2.81 1.46
C LEU A 80 -0.31 -3.76 0.81
N GLU A 81 -0.64 -5.05 0.82
CA GLU A 81 0.04 -6.06 0.01
C GLU A 81 -0.65 -6.16 -1.35
N CYS A 82 0.05 -5.79 -2.42
CA CYS A 82 -0.50 -5.83 -3.78
C CYS A 82 0.00 -7.03 -4.59
N ASP A 83 1.01 -7.75 -4.09
CA ASP A 83 1.65 -8.85 -4.83
C ASP A 83 0.74 -10.08 -4.94
N ILE A 84 0.99 -10.90 -5.94
CA ILE A 84 0.18 -12.08 -6.28
C ILE A 84 0.42 -13.27 -5.36
N LYS A 85 1.34 -13.15 -4.39
CA LYS A 85 1.70 -14.19 -3.43
C LYS A 85 2.00 -13.61 -2.06
N PRO A 86 1.82 -14.39 -0.97
CA PRO A 86 2.20 -13.95 0.37
C PRO A 86 3.68 -13.56 0.43
N ARG A 87 3.98 -12.51 1.19
CA ARG A 87 5.33 -11.99 1.39
C ARG A 87 5.55 -11.65 2.86
N ASP A 88 6.77 -11.89 3.33
CA ASP A 88 7.25 -11.26 4.55
C ASP A 88 7.68 -9.83 4.23
N ARG A 89 7.09 -8.85 4.91
CA ARG A 89 7.32 -7.42 4.66
C ARG A 89 7.98 -6.76 5.86
N THR A 90 8.99 -5.95 5.56
CA THR A 90 9.61 -5.05 6.55
C THR A 90 9.14 -3.64 6.29
N VAL A 91 8.49 -3.03 7.30
CA VAL A 91 8.12 -1.63 7.29
C VAL A 91 9.09 -0.84 8.18
N LEU A 92 9.86 0.05 7.57
CA LEU A 92 10.78 0.94 8.28
C LEU A 92 10.01 2.13 8.85
N VAL A 93 10.21 2.43 10.14
CA VAL A 93 9.67 3.61 10.82
C VAL A 93 10.82 4.50 11.25
N THR A 94 10.81 5.75 10.79
CA THR A 94 11.80 6.76 11.16
C THR A 94 11.11 7.84 11.96
N LEU A 95 11.67 8.16 13.13
CA LEU A 95 11.24 9.29 13.96
C LEU A 95 12.26 10.41 13.80
N ILE A 96 11.78 11.63 13.57
CA ILE A 96 12.62 12.83 13.41
C ILE A 96 11.97 13.93 14.26
N GLY A 97 12.74 14.54 15.16
CA GLY A 97 12.27 15.57 16.08
C GLY A 97 13.23 15.79 17.24
N GLU A 98 12.84 16.68 18.14
CA GLU A 98 13.52 16.98 19.42
C GLU A 98 12.66 16.51 20.60
#